data_AF-A0A444WPV1-F1
#
_entry.id   AF-A0A444WPV1-F1
#
_cell.length_a   1.000
_cell.length_b   1.000
_cell.length_c   1.000
_cell.angle_alpha   90.00
_cell.angle_beta   90.00
_cell.angle_gamma   90.00
#
_symmetry.space_group_name_H-M   'P 1'
#
loop_
_entity.id
_entity.type
_entity.pdbx_description
1 polymer ?
#
loop_
_entity_poly.entity_id
_entity_poly.type
_entity_poly.pdbx_seq_one_letter_code
_entity_poly.pdbx_strand_id
1 'polypeptide(L)'
;MAFWWSLLVLALAFAIGKFLLWLIPPKVPSIDVDASDVLDDGNQAQENSFIYVPPRGAAQQSGTKVQCYEPATMKYLGYVPALTPYEVREQVEKVRKAQKMWAKTSFKQRRQFLRILLKYIIKHQALICEISSRDTGKTMVDASLGEIMTTCEKIHWLLSEGEKWLKPEYRSSGRSMLHKSARVEFHPLGVIGAIVSWNYPFHNIFNPMLAALFSGNGIVIKISENASWSGCFYFRIIQSALAAIGAPEDLVEVITGFGETGEALVSSADKVIFVGSPGVGKMIMRGASETLIPVTLELGGKDAFIVCEDVDVDHVAQIAVRAVLQSSGQNCAGAERFYVHRSIYSSFVSKVTQIIKSVTAGPPLAGRYDMGALCMHEHSEKLEGLVNDAIDKGAEIVARGSFGPIGGDAVDQYYPPTVIVNVNHSMRLMQEEAFGPIMPIMKFSSDEEVVKLANDSRYGLGCAVFSGNQSHAREIASQIHCGFAAVNDFAATYMCQSLPFGGVKHSGFGRFGGAEGLRACCLVKAVVEDRWWPYIKTVIPKPIQYPVAESAFEFQESLVEALYGLSIWDRLKALVSVLKVLTEQHSTNSSKLK
;
A
#
# COMPACT_ATOMS: atom_id res chain seq x y z
N MET A 1 12.86 -43.66 35.21
CA MET A 1 13.30 -42.26 35.42
C MET A 1 14.45 -41.85 34.50
N ALA A 2 15.50 -42.66 34.31
CA ALA A 2 16.64 -42.33 33.44
C ALA A 2 16.26 -41.94 31.99
N PHE A 3 15.36 -42.68 31.35
CA PHE A 3 14.91 -42.40 29.98
C PHE A 3 14.27 -41.02 29.80
N TRP A 4 13.40 -40.63 30.73
CA TRP A 4 12.73 -39.32 30.72
C TRP A 4 13.70 -38.18 30.99
N TRP A 5 14.70 -38.40 31.84
CA TRP A 5 15.76 -37.43 32.11
C TRP A 5 16.64 -37.19 30.87
N SER A 6 17.01 -38.25 30.15
CA SER A 6 17.74 -38.15 28.89
C SER A 6 16.97 -37.38 27.82
N LEU A 7 15.66 -37.61 27.69
CA LEU A 7 14.79 -36.85 26.79
C LEU A 7 14.69 -35.36 27.17
N LEU A 8 14.62 -35.06 28.46
CA LEU A 8 14.53 -33.68 28.97
C LEU A 8 15.84 -32.91 28.73
N VAL A 9 16.99 -33.57 28.97
CA VAL A 9 18.32 -33.00 28.67
C VAL A 9 18.50 -32.78 27.17
N LEU A 10 18.06 -33.71 26.31
CA LEU A 10 18.10 -33.54 24.86
C LEU A 10 17.19 -32.41 24.38
N ALA A 11 15.98 -32.30 24.93
CA ALA A 11 15.05 -31.21 24.61
C ALA A 11 15.60 -29.84 25.05
N LEU A 12 16.21 -29.77 26.23
CA LEU A 12 16.86 -28.55 26.74
C LEU A 12 18.09 -28.19 25.90
N ALA A 13 18.95 -29.15 25.57
CA ALA A 13 20.10 -28.94 24.70
C ALA A 13 19.68 -28.48 23.29
N PHE A 14 18.59 -29.03 22.74
CA PHE A 14 18.00 -28.58 21.48
C PHE A 14 17.44 -27.16 21.58
N ALA A 15 16.74 -26.83 22.66
CA ALA A 15 16.22 -25.48 22.91
C ALA A 15 17.35 -24.45 23.07
N ILE A 16 18.39 -24.77 23.84
CA ILE A 16 19.59 -23.94 24.00
C ILE A 16 20.32 -23.81 22.66
N GLY A 17 20.50 -24.89 21.90
CA GLY A 17 21.11 -24.85 20.57
C GLY A 17 20.31 -23.98 19.59
N LYS A 18 18.97 -24.07 19.60
CA LYS A 18 18.07 -23.20 18.83
C LYS A 18 18.18 -21.74 19.26
N PHE A 19 18.28 -21.47 20.56
CA PHE A 19 18.44 -20.13 21.11
C PHE A 19 19.80 -19.52 20.76
N LEU A 20 20.89 -20.27 20.88
CA LEU A 20 22.23 -19.84 20.49
C LEU A 20 22.33 -19.61 18.97
N LEU A 21 21.74 -20.48 18.14
CA LEU A 21 21.64 -20.26 16.69
C LEU A 21 20.79 -19.04 16.33
N TRP A 22 19.76 -18.74 17.13
CA TRP A 22 18.93 -17.55 16.98
C TRP A 22 19.70 -16.26 17.33
N LEU A 23 20.68 -16.33 18.24
CA LEU A 23 21.57 -15.21 18.59
C LEU A 23 22.65 -14.92 17.54
N ILE A 24 22.99 -15.87 16.65
CA ILE A 24 23.94 -15.62 15.57
C ILE A 24 23.24 -14.83 14.46
N PRO A 25 23.59 -13.55 14.23
CA PRO A 25 22.96 -12.78 13.17
C PRO A 25 23.21 -13.45 11.82
N PRO A 26 22.20 -13.53 10.94
CA PRO A 26 22.40 -14.09 9.61
C PRO A 26 23.51 -13.35 8.89
N LYS A 27 24.41 -14.08 8.20
CA LYS A 27 25.42 -13.46 7.34
C LYS A 27 24.70 -12.76 6.18
N VAL A 28 24.58 -11.44 6.25
CA VAL A 28 23.98 -10.61 5.20
C VAL A 28 25.12 -10.02 4.36
N PRO A 29 25.26 -10.41 3.08
CA PRO A 29 26.27 -9.82 2.22
C PRO A 29 26.02 -8.32 2.09
N SER A 30 27.09 -7.55 1.99
CA SER A 30 26.98 -6.15 1.56
C SER A 30 26.90 -6.14 0.04
N ILE A 31 26.12 -5.23 -0.50
CA ILE A 31 26.13 -4.90 -1.92
C ILE A 31 26.78 -3.54 -2.10
N ASP A 32 27.41 -3.36 -3.25
CA ASP A 32 27.92 -2.07 -3.71
C ASP A 32 27.08 -1.66 -4.92
N VAL A 33 26.74 -0.38 -4.99
CA VAL A 33 25.88 0.18 -6.03
C VAL A 33 26.55 1.47 -6.46
N ASP A 34 26.93 1.52 -7.73
CA ASP A 34 27.50 2.73 -8.30
C ASP A 34 26.48 3.86 -8.24
N ALA A 35 26.91 4.99 -7.68
CA ALA A 35 26.12 6.22 -7.54
C ALA A 35 26.82 7.41 -8.18
N SER A 36 27.90 7.19 -8.95
CA SER A 36 28.73 8.25 -9.52
C SER A 36 27.91 9.19 -10.41
N ASP A 37 27.06 8.65 -11.28
CA ASP A 37 26.20 9.39 -12.21
C ASP A 37 25.13 10.27 -11.52
N VAL A 38 24.62 9.84 -10.37
CA VAL A 38 23.62 10.60 -9.60
C VAL A 38 24.24 11.59 -8.61
N LEU A 39 25.54 11.50 -8.39
CA LEU A 39 26.33 12.43 -7.55
C LEU A 39 27.17 13.41 -8.38
N ASP A 40 27.34 13.16 -9.68
CA ASP A 40 28.11 14.02 -10.56
C ASP A 40 27.32 15.30 -10.89
N ASP A 41 27.62 16.37 -10.17
CA ASP A 41 27.10 17.71 -10.47
C ASP A 41 27.77 18.36 -11.70
N GLY A 42 28.85 17.75 -12.24
CA GLY A 42 29.83 18.39 -13.13
C GLY A 42 29.86 17.92 -14.60
N ASN A 43 29.35 16.74 -14.97
CA ASN A 43 29.43 16.24 -16.37
C ASN A 43 28.20 16.47 -17.26
N GLN A 44 27.18 17.19 -16.83
CA GLN A 44 26.10 17.60 -17.74
C GLN A 44 26.48 18.77 -18.68
N ALA A 45 27.73 19.24 -18.61
CA ALA A 45 28.20 20.43 -19.31
C ALA A 45 28.75 20.21 -20.74
N GLN A 46 28.66 19.01 -21.33
CA GLN A 46 29.12 18.81 -22.72
C GLN A 46 28.09 18.04 -23.56
N GLU A 47 26.91 18.65 -23.74
CA GLU A 47 26.24 18.78 -25.06
C GLU A 47 24.89 19.51 -25.01
N ASN A 48 24.32 19.86 -23.85
CA ASN A 48 22.99 20.49 -23.79
C ASN A 48 22.89 21.71 -22.84
N SER A 49 23.83 22.65 -22.93
CA SER A 49 23.66 23.99 -22.35
C SER A 49 22.87 24.92 -23.28
N PHE A 50 21.63 24.56 -23.56
CA PHE A 50 20.62 25.55 -23.89
C PHE A 50 19.67 25.62 -22.70
N ILE A 51 19.63 26.78 -22.04
CA ILE A 51 18.58 27.14 -21.10
C ILE A 51 17.27 27.01 -21.89
N TYR A 52 16.62 25.85 -21.80
CA TYR A 52 15.30 25.63 -22.39
C TYR A 52 14.28 26.04 -21.35
N VAL A 53 13.70 27.22 -21.55
CA VAL A 53 12.52 27.68 -20.82
C VAL A 53 11.32 27.01 -21.48
N PRO A 54 10.61 26.06 -20.83
CA PRO A 54 9.37 25.58 -21.38
C PRO A 54 8.38 26.76 -21.46
N PRO A 55 7.72 27.01 -22.61
CA PRO A 55 6.69 28.04 -22.67
C PRO A 55 5.55 27.68 -21.72
N ARG A 56 4.88 28.69 -21.14
CA ARG A 56 3.63 28.49 -20.39
C ARG A 56 2.61 27.78 -21.29
N GLY A 57 2.32 26.54 -20.96
CA GLY A 57 1.46 25.64 -21.72
C GLY A 57 2.06 24.23 -21.72
N ALA A 58 1.23 23.22 -21.45
CA ALA A 58 1.59 21.80 -21.35
C ALA A 58 2.68 21.43 -22.36
N ALA A 59 3.93 21.34 -21.89
CA ALA A 59 5.02 20.89 -22.72
C ALA A 59 4.72 19.43 -23.06
N GLN A 60 4.28 19.20 -24.30
CA GLN A 60 4.24 17.88 -24.91
C GLN A 60 5.66 17.32 -24.84
N GLN A 61 5.95 16.55 -23.78
CA GLN A 61 7.16 15.75 -23.71
C GLN A 61 7.16 14.87 -24.95
N SER A 62 8.22 14.97 -25.75
CA SER A 62 8.33 14.19 -26.98
C SER A 62 8.22 12.70 -26.62
N GLY A 63 7.35 11.97 -27.33
CA GLY A 63 6.82 10.66 -26.92
C GLY A 63 7.81 9.49 -26.78
N THR A 64 9.12 9.76 -26.75
CA THR A 64 10.18 8.75 -26.58
C THR A 64 11.11 9.02 -25.39
N LYS A 65 11.05 10.19 -24.75
CA LYS A 65 11.95 10.56 -23.64
C LYS A 65 11.20 11.31 -22.54
N VAL A 66 11.46 10.92 -21.30
CA VAL A 66 11.06 11.65 -20.09
C VAL A 66 12.20 12.56 -19.67
N GLN A 67 11.96 13.86 -19.67
CA GLN A 67 12.93 14.87 -19.22
C GLN A 67 12.81 15.05 -17.71
N CYS A 68 13.95 15.00 -17.01
CA CYS A 68 13.98 15.06 -15.55
C CYS A 68 14.63 16.36 -15.08
N TYR A 69 14.02 17.00 -14.08
CA TYR A 69 14.49 18.26 -13.49
C TYR A 69 14.31 18.21 -11.98
N GLU A 70 15.18 18.90 -11.25
CA GLU A 70 14.97 19.14 -9.83
C GLU A 70 13.83 20.13 -9.60
N PRO A 71 12.72 19.76 -8.93
CA PRO A 71 11.60 20.68 -8.73
C PRO A 71 11.93 21.90 -7.87
N ALA A 72 12.98 21.84 -7.07
CA ALA A 72 13.37 22.93 -6.19
C ALA A 72 14.24 24.00 -6.87
N THR A 73 14.92 23.66 -7.95
CA THR A 73 15.97 24.50 -8.57
C THR A 73 15.85 24.60 -10.09
N MET A 74 15.01 23.76 -10.70
CA MET A 74 14.93 23.53 -12.15
C MET A 74 16.23 23.05 -12.80
N LYS A 75 17.20 22.58 -11.99
CA LYS A 75 18.42 21.94 -12.51
C LYS A 75 18.03 20.70 -13.31
N TYR A 76 18.52 20.62 -14.55
CA TYR A 76 18.33 19.44 -15.38
C TYR A 76 19.03 18.23 -14.77
N LEU A 77 18.38 17.07 -14.78
CA LEU A 77 18.88 15.81 -14.22
C LEU A 77 19.20 14.78 -15.32
N GLY A 78 18.95 15.11 -16.58
CA GLY A 78 19.06 14.20 -17.70
C GLY A 78 17.69 13.72 -18.18
N TYR A 79 17.68 12.66 -19.00
CA TYR A 79 16.46 12.06 -19.51
C TYR A 79 16.48 10.54 -19.34
N VAL A 80 15.29 9.95 -19.26
CA VAL A 80 15.07 8.51 -19.24
C VAL A 80 14.22 8.11 -20.44
N PRO A 81 14.56 7.03 -21.18
CA PRO A 81 13.72 6.56 -22.28
C PRO A 81 12.31 6.20 -21.82
N ALA A 82 11.30 6.65 -22.58
CA ALA A 82 9.92 6.22 -22.38
C ALA A 82 9.68 4.93 -23.18
N LEU A 83 9.31 3.84 -22.49
CA LEU A 83 9.08 2.56 -23.12
C LEU A 83 7.76 2.54 -23.90
N THR A 84 7.83 2.03 -25.12
CA THR A 84 6.67 1.77 -25.97
C THR A 84 5.84 0.59 -25.44
N PRO A 85 4.56 0.48 -25.83
CA PRO A 85 3.73 -0.68 -25.48
C PRO A 85 4.31 -2.05 -25.85
N TYR A 86 5.12 -2.12 -26.92
CA TYR A 86 5.79 -3.36 -27.33
C TYR A 86 6.89 -3.75 -26.35
N GLU A 87 7.76 -2.81 -25.98
CA GLU A 87 8.85 -3.05 -25.04
C GLU A 87 8.31 -3.42 -23.65
N VAL A 88 7.21 -2.81 -23.20
CA VAL A 88 6.54 -3.18 -21.94
C VAL A 88 6.15 -4.66 -21.94
N ARG A 89 5.55 -5.15 -23.02
CA ARG A 89 5.18 -6.57 -23.15
C ARG A 89 6.39 -7.48 -23.11
N GLU A 90 7.49 -7.10 -23.77
CA GLU A 90 8.74 -7.87 -23.70
C GLU A 90 9.29 -7.96 -22.28
N GLN A 91 9.27 -6.86 -21.52
CA GLN A 91 9.72 -6.87 -20.13
C GLN A 91 8.83 -7.74 -19.24
N VAL A 92 7.51 -7.65 -19.39
CA VAL A 92 6.56 -8.51 -18.67
C VAL A 92 6.83 -10.00 -18.96
N GLU A 93 7.14 -10.37 -20.20
CA GLU A 93 7.46 -11.75 -20.55
C GLU A 93 8.80 -12.24 -19.97
N LYS A 94 9.82 -11.39 -19.89
CA LYS A 94 11.08 -11.74 -19.19
C LYS A 94 10.82 -11.98 -17.71
N VAL A 95 10.08 -11.08 -17.06
CA VAL A 95 9.69 -11.20 -15.65
C VAL A 95 8.86 -12.47 -15.42
N ARG A 96 7.96 -12.80 -16.33
CA ARG A 96 7.15 -14.02 -16.29
C ARG A 96 8.01 -15.30 -16.33
N LYS A 97 9.11 -15.30 -17.09
CA LYS A 97 10.07 -16.43 -17.11
C LYS A 97 10.85 -16.52 -15.80
N ALA A 98 11.40 -15.40 -15.32
CA ALA A 98 12.11 -15.30 -14.05
C ALA A 98 11.24 -15.73 -12.85
N GLN A 99 9.98 -15.30 -12.83
CA GLN A 99 9.03 -15.59 -11.76
C GLN A 99 8.81 -17.10 -11.56
N LYS A 100 8.78 -17.89 -12.63
CA LYS A 100 8.61 -19.36 -12.51
C LYS A 100 9.74 -20.03 -11.72
N MET A 101 10.95 -19.47 -11.77
CA MET A 101 12.06 -19.92 -10.93
C MET A 101 11.91 -19.39 -9.50
N TRP A 102 11.56 -18.11 -9.35
CA TRP A 102 11.39 -17.46 -8.05
C TRP A 102 10.27 -18.08 -7.20
N ALA A 103 9.16 -18.47 -7.81
CA ALA A 103 8.03 -19.11 -7.14
C ALA A 103 8.42 -20.37 -6.35
N LYS A 104 9.46 -21.08 -6.79
CA LYS A 104 9.97 -22.31 -6.17
C LYS A 104 10.93 -22.05 -5.00
N THR A 105 11.31 -20.79 -4.76
CA THR A 105 12.23 -20.44 -3.67
C THR A 105 11.58 -20.56 -2.31
N SER A 106 12.41 -20.84 -1.30
CA SER A 106 11.99 -20.89 0.11
C SER A 106 11.85 -19.48 0.71
N PHE A 107 11.03 -19.34 1.76
CA PHE A 107 10.98 -18.10 2.55
C PHE A 107 12.33 -17.68 3.11
N LYS A 108 13.26 -18.62 3.36
CA LYS A 108 14.62 -18.31 3.79
C LYS A 108 15.37 -17.48 2.73
N GLN A 109 15.27 -17.86 1.46
CA GLN A 109 15.88 -17.12 0.35
C GLN A 109 15.22 -15.74 0.17
N ARG A 110 13.89 -15.69 0.21
CA ARG A 110 13.13 -14.42 0.10
C ARG A 110 13.44 -13.45 1.24
N ARG A 111 13.58 -13.94 2.47
CA ARG A 111 14.02 -13.13 3.63
C ARG A 111 15.48 -12.65 3.47
N GLN A 112 16.35 -13.40 2.80
CA GLN A 112 17.73 -12.98 2.60
C GLN A 112 17.81 -11.76 1.67
N PHE A 113 17.02 -11.74 0.59
CA PHE A 113 16.86 -10.57 -0.28
C PHE A 113 16.47 -9.31 0.52
N LEU A 114 15.41 -9.41 1.33
CA LEU A 114 14.93 -8.34 2.20
C LEU A 114 16.00 -7.84 3.18
N ARG A 115 16.78 -8.75 3.79
CA ARG A 115 17.85 -8.37 4.72
C ARG A 115 18.98 -7.59 4.03
N ILE A 116 19.32 -7.95 2.80
CA ILE A 116 20.34 -7.24 2.01
C ILE A 116 19.88 -5.82 1.72
N LEU A 117 18.63 -5.67 1.27
CA LEU A 117 18.03 -4.34 1.06
C LEU A 117 18.02 -3.53 2.34
N LEU A 118 17.54 -4.09 3.47
CA LEU A 118 17.52 -3.39 4.76
C LEU A 118 18.91 -2.92 5.19
N LYS A 119 19.93 -3.79 5.05
CA LYS A 119 21.31 -3.46 5.36
C LYS A 119 21.84 -2.30 4.50
N TYR A 120 21.53 -2.33 3.19
CA TYR A 120 21.93 -1.26 2.28
C TYR A 120 21.23 0.06 2.62
N ILE A 121 19.91 0.03 2.82
CA ILE A 121 19.09 1.21 3.14
C ILE A 121 19.60 1.90 4.40
N ILE A 122 19.84 1.16 5.49
CA ILE A 122 20.31 1.73 6.75
C ILE A 122 21.68 2.41 6.57
N LYS A 123 22.58 1.78 5.81
CA LYS A 123 23.93 2.30 5.56
C LYS A 123 23.94 3.53 4.64
N HIS A 124 23.02 3.57 3.66
CA HIS A 124 23.02 4.57 2.59
C HIS A 124 21.80 5.52 2.64
N GLN A 125 21.13 5.64 3.79
CA GLN A 125 19.90 6.43 3.95
C GLN A 125 20.06 7.89 3.51
N ALA A 126 21.21 8.53 3.79
CA ALA A 126 21.47 9.92 3.41
C ALA A 126 21.47 10.07 1.88
N LEU A 127 22.15 9.17 1.17
CA LEU A 127 22.19 9.16 -0.30
C LEU A 127 20.79 8.95 -0.90
N ILE A 128 20.01 8.02 -0.36
CA ILE A 128 18.64 7.75 -0.83
C ILE A 128 17.74 8.97 -0.61
N CYS A 129 17.84 9.62 0.56
CA CYS A 129 17.12 10.86 0.86
C CYS A 129 17.52 12.00 -0.08
N GLU A 130 18.82 12.15 -0.36
CA GLU A 130 19.33 13.19 -1.26
C GLU A 130 18.75 13.03 -2.66
N ILE A 131 18.85 11.83 -3.24
CA ILE A 131 18.31 11.50 -4.56
C ILE A 131 16.78 11.71 -4.59
N SER A 132 16.06 11.27 -3.56
CA SER A 132 14.61 11.48 -3.47
C SER A 132 14.26 12.96 -3.42
N SER A 133 15.02 13.74 -2.65
CA SER A 133 14.80 15.18 -2.46
C SER A 133 15.06 15.97 -3.73
N ARG A 134 16.11 15.61 -4.48
CA ARG A 134 16.42 16.21 -5.79
C ARG A 134 15.31 15.99 -6.79
N ASP A 135 14.81 14.75 -6.91
CA ASP A 135 13.82 14.38 -7.94
C ASP A 135 12.39 14.88 -7.63
N THR A 136 12.10 15.20 -6.36
CA THR A 136 10.72 15.50 -5.93
C THR A 136 10.54 16.83 -5.22
N GLY A 137 11.61 17.54 -4.91
CA GLY A 137 11.59 18.84 -4.22
C GLY A 137 11.41 18.76 -2.70
N LYS A 138 11.14 17.58 -2.12
CA LYS A 138 10.95 17.40 -0.67
C LYS A 138 12.23 17.63 0.13
N THR A 139 12.11 17.89 1.42
CA THR A 139 13.26 18.03 2.32
C THR A 139 13.91 16.68 2.65
N MET A 140 15.17 16.69 3.07
CA MET A 140 15.88 15.49 3.55
C MET A 140 15.16 14.81 4.73
N VAL A 141 14.52 15.59 5.59
CA VAL A 141 13.76 15.09 6.75
C VAL A 141 12.49 14.39 6.27
N ASP A 142 11.74 15.01 5.35
CA ASP A 142 10.54 14.40 4.77
C ASP A 142 10.87 13.14 3.97
N ALA A 143 12.01 13.12 3.26
CA ALA A 143 12.52 11.94 2.60
C ALA A 143 12.85 10.83 3.63
N SER A 144 13.49 11.16 4.75
CA SER A 144 13.78 10.18 5.80
C SER A 144 12.49 9.57 6.38
N LEU A 145 11.50 10.41 6.69
CA LEU A 145 10.22 10.00 7.25
C LEU A 145 9.40 9.14 6.28
N GLY A 146 9.29 9.57 5.02
CA GLY A 146 8.41 8.95 4.03
C GLY A 146 9.02 7.86 3.15
N GLU A 147 10.34 7.92 2.89
CA GLU A 147 11.06 6.95 2.04
C GLU A 147 11.73 5.86 2.88
N ILE A 148 12.51 6.26 3.88
CA ILE A 148 13.40 5.37 4.61
C ILE A 148 12.64 4.64 5.72
N MET A 149 12.02 5.38 6.63
CA MET A 149 11.40 4.82 7.82
C MET A 149 10.28 3.83 7.46
N THR A 150 9.39 4.23 6.55
CA THR A 150 8.29 3.41 6.03
C THR A 150 8.77 2.12 5.35
N THR A 151 9.82 2.20 4.54
CA THR A 151 10.38 1.04 3.82
C THR A 151 11.08 0.09 4.79
N CYS A 152 11.83 0.62 5.77
CA CYS A 152 12.45 -0.16 6.82
C CYS A 152 11.41 -0.92 7.64
N GLU A 153 10.31 -0.27 8.05
CA GLU A 153 9.22 -0.93 8.76
C GLU A 153 8.56 -2.03 7.92
N LYS A 154 8.33 -1.79 6.61
CA LYS A 154 7.77 -2.81 5.71
C LYS A 154 8.66 -4.04 5.65
N ILE A 155 9.96 -3.84 5.47
CA ILE A 155 10.92 -4.93 5.43
C ILE A 155 10.95 -5.66 6.78
N HIS A 156 10.97 -4.93 7.89
CA HIS A 156 10.99 -5.52 9.23
C HIS A 156 9.76 -6.40 9.47
N TRP A 157 8.56 -5.91 9.14
CA TRP A 157 7.33 -6.67 9.28
C TRP A 157 7.29 -7.94 8.40
N LEU A 158 7.72 -7.84 7.13
CA LEU A 158 7.81 -9.04 6.26
C LEU A 158 8.83 -10.05 6.79
N LEU A 159 9.95 -9.57 7.33
CA LEU A 159 10.96 -10.41 7.95
C LEU A 159 10.48 -11.08 9.24
N SER A 160 9.60 -10.46 10.02
CA SER A 160 9.10 -11.03 11.28
C SER A 160 7.89 -11.93 11.04
N GLU A 161 6.90 -11.45 10.30
CA GLU A 161 5.56 -12.04 10.22
C GLU A 161 5.15 -12.55 8.83
N GLY A 162 5.78 -12.09 7.74
CA GLY A 162 5.27 -12.34 6.39
C GLY A 162 4.99 -13.81 6.08
N GLU A 163 5.88 -14.71 6.50
CA GLU A 163 5.71 -16.16 6.28
C GLU A 163 4.51 -16.73 7.05
N LYS A 164 4.24 -16.24 8.27
CA LYS A 164 3.09 -16.67 9.07
C LYS A 164 1.79 -16.46 8.30
N TRP A 165 1.67 -15.32 7.63
CA TRP A 165 0.47 -14.92 6.89
C TRP A 165 0.28 -15.65 5.55
N LEU A 166 1.32 -16.30 5.04
CA LEU A 166 1.28 -17.09 3.80
C LEU A 166 1.24 -18.61 4.03
N LYS A 167 1.21 -19.07 5.29
CA LYS A 167 0.99 -20.48 5.61
C LYS A 167 -0.46 -20.90 5.31
N PRO A 168 -0.70 -22.17 4.97
CA PRO A 168 -2.05 -22.67 4.80
C PRO A 168 -2.90 -22.49 6.07
N GLU A 169 -4.13 -22.03 5.89
CA GLU A 169 -5.12 -21.87 6.96
C GLU A 169 -6.08 -23.06 6.95
N TYR A 170 -6.07 -23.87 8.01
CA TYR A 170 -7.03 -24.97 8.15
C TYR A 170 -8.39 -24.45 8.60
N ARG A 171 -9.45 -24.94 7.96
CA ARG A 171 -10.84 -24.55 8.21
C ARG A 171 -11.68 -25.78 8.56
N SER A 172 -12.80 -25.54 9.23
CA SER A 172 -13.78 -26.59 9.49
C SER A 172 -14.33 -27.13 8.18
N SER A 173 -14.36 -28.47 8.03
CA SER A 173 -15.01 -29.13 6.89
C SER A 173 -16.53 -29.30 7.09
N GLY A 174 -17.04 -29.04 8.29
CA GLY A 174 -18.45 -29.24 8.62
C GLY A 174 -18.82 -30.71 8.85
N ARG A 175 -20.09 -30.94 9.25
CA ARG A 175 -20.58 -32.25 9.72
C ARG A 175 -20.63 -33.32 8.64
N SER A 176 -21.09 -32.97 7.44
CA SER A 176 -21.17 -33.90 6.31
C SER A 176 -19.80 -34.35 5.80
N MET A 177 -18.75 -33.57 6.08
CA MET A 177 -17.41 -33.77 5.57
C MET A 177 -16.38 -33.95 6.71
N LEU A 178 -16.74 -34.57 7.83
CA LEU A 178 -15.81 -34.83 8.95
C LEU A 178 -14.58 -35.68 8.54
N HIS A 179 -14.72 -36.47 7.48
CA HIS A 179 -13.64 -37.26 6.87
C HIS A 179 -12.72 -36.44 5.96
N LYS A 180 -12.98 -35.14 5.81
CA LYS A 180 -12.17 -34.22 5.01
C LYS A 180 -11.28 -33.34 5.87
N SER A 181 -10.15 -32.94 5.30
CA SER A 181 -9.30 -31.84 5.77
C SER A 181 -9.43 -30.69 4.77
N ALA A 182 -9.92 -29.53 5.24
CA ALA A 182 -10.10 -28.33 4.43
C ALA A 182 -9.05 -27.28 4.81
N ARG A 183 -8.38 -26.70 3.83
CA ARG A 183 -7.43 -25.61 4.03
C ARG A 183 -7.51 -24.57 2.92
N VAL A 184 -7.06 -23.37 3.22
CA VAL A 184 -6.82 -22.30 2.24
C VAL A 184 -5.33 -22.09 2.08
N GLU A 185 -4.85 -22.12 0.85
CA GLU A 185 -3.46 -21.91 0.47
C GLU A 185 -3.28 -20.60 -0.28
N PHE A 186 -2.11 -19.99 -0.15
CA PHE A 186 -1.74 -18.74 -0.81
C PHE A 186 -0.60 -19.00 -1.78
N HIS A 187 -0.91 -18.92 -3.08
CA HIS A 187 0.05 -19.15 -4.16
C HIS A 187 0.37 -17.82 -4.86
N PRO A 188 1.57 -17.61 -5.44
CA PRO A 188 1.83 -16.42 -6.23
C PRO A 188 0.88 -16.34 -7.44
N LEU A 189 0.50 -15.12 -7.82
CA LEU A 189 -0.33 -14.84 -8.98
C LEU A 189 0.44 -14.99 -10.30
N GLY A 190 1.72 -14.59 -10.31
CA GLY A 190 2.52 -14.51 -11.53
C GLY A 190 3.27 -13.18 -11.56
N VAL A 191 3.01 -12.36 -12.58
CA VAL A 191 3.58 -11.02 -12.73
C VAL A 191 2.60 -9.96 -12.22
N ILE A 192 3.04 -9.20 -11.21
CA ILE A 192 2.32 -8.03 -10.72
C ILE A 192 2.79 -6.81 -11.51
N GLY A 193 1.85 -6.03 -12.04
CA GLY A 193 2.12 -4.69 -12.54
C GLY A 193 1.89 -3.67 -11.43
N ALA A 194 2.87 -2.84 -11.12
CA ALA A 194 2.69 -1.72 -10.21
C ALA A 194 2.84 -0.40 -10.98
N ILE A 195 1.89 0.51 -10.83
CA ILE A 195 1.97 1.85 -11.40
C ILE A 195 1.91 2.83 -10.22
N VAL A 196 3.00 3.57 -10.03
CA VAL A 196 3.27 4.23 -8.74
C VAL A 196 3.61 5.71 -8.90
N SER A 197 3.20 6.52 -7.92
CA SER A 197 3.32 7.99 -7.94
C SER A 197 4.71 8.51 -7.56
N TRP A 198 4.93 9.80 -7.83
CA TRP A 198 6.19 10.53 -7.64
C TRP A 198 6.41 11.07 -6.22
N ASN A 199 5.42 11.03 -5.33
CA ASN A 199 5.52 11.73 -4.05
C ASN A 199 6.50 11.08 -3.07
N TYR A 200 6.59 9.75 -3.06
CA TYR A 200 7.61 9.02 -2.29
C TYR A 200 8.24 7.90 -3.15
N PRO A 201 9.05 8.22 -4.19
CA PRO A 201 9.41 7.28 -5.25
C PRO A 201 10.15 6.03 -4.75
N PHE A 202 11.04 6.18 -3.76
CA PHE A 202 11.76 5.04 -3.21
C PHE A 202 10.78 4.08 -2.53
N HIS A 203 9.97 4.59 -1.61
CA HIS A 203 8.98 3.76 -0.93
C HIS A 203 7.92 3.20 -1.89
N ASN A 204 7.48 3.99 -2.86
CA ASN A 204 6.46 3.62 -3.84
C ASN A 204 6.93 2.52 -4.79
N ILE A 205 8.23 2.45 -5.13
CA ILE A 205 8.82 1.30 -5.82
C ILE A 205 8.91 0.10 -4.87
N PHE A 206 9.48 0.31 -3.68
CA PHE A 206 9.86 -0.79 -2.81
C PHE A 206 8.66 -1.48 -2.16
N ASN A 207 7.64 -0.75 -1.74
CA ASN A 207 6.51 -1.34 -1.01
C ASN A 207 5.76 -2.45 -1.80
N PRO A 208 5.28 -2.22 -3.04
CA PRO A 208 4.66 -3.28 -3.82
C PRO A 208 5.67 -4.38 -4.21
N MET A 209 6.93 -4.02 -4.52
CA MET A 209 7.98 -5.00 -4.83
C MET A 209 8.22 -5.97 -3.68
N LEU A 210 8.35 -5.45 -2.45
CA LEU A 210 8.64 -6.24 -1.26
C LEU A 210 7.53 -7.27 -1.00
N ALA A 211 6.26 -6.87 -1.12
CA ALA A 211 5.13 -7.79 -0.98
C ALA A 211 5.07 -8.82 -2.12
N ALA A 212 5.27 -8.39 -3.37
CA ALA A 212 5.25 -9.25 -4.55
C ALA A 212 6.34 -10.33 -4.48
N LEU A 213 7.59 -9.94 -4.23
CA LEU A 213 8.71 -10.88 -4.19
C LEU A 213 8.62 -11.80 -2.97
N PHE A 214 8.17 -11.30 -1.82
CA PHE A 214 7.99 -12.14 -0.63
C PHE A 214 6.93 -13.23 -0.85
N SER A 215 5.84 -12.92 -1.54
CA SER A 215 4.79 -13.87 -1.92
C SER A 215 5.17 -14.80 -3.09
N GLY A 216 6.26 -14.52 -3.80
CA GLY A 216 6.81 -15.37 -4.87
C GLY A 216 6.43 -14.93 -6.29
N ASN A 217 5.98 -13.68 -6.44
CA ASN A 217 5.69 -13.06 -7.72
C ASN A 217 6.93 -12.40 -8.32
N GLY A 218 6.89 -12.17 -9.63
CA GLY A 218 7.72 -11.17 -10.30
C GLY A 218 6.94 -9.87 -10.40
N ILE A 219 7.62 -8.76 -10.66
CA ILE A 219 6.96 -7.45 -10.70
C ILE A 219 7.56 -6.53 -11.77
N VAL A 220 6.69 -5.82 -12.48
CA VAL A 220 7.06 -4.70 -13.36
C VAL A 220 6.46 -3.43 -12.79
N ILE A 221 7.29 -2.42 -12.56
CA ILE A 221 6.93 -1.20 -11.84
C ILE A 221 7.07 0.00 -12.78
N LYS A 222 5.97 0.60 -13.19
CA LYS A 222 5.97 1.90 -13.88
C LYS A 222 5.97 3.02 -12.84
N ILE A 223 7.11 3.69 -12.71
CA ILE A 223 7.20 4.91 -11.90
C ILE A 223 6.66 6.11 -12.70
N SER A 224 6.07 7.07 -12.00
CA SER A 224 5.72 8.38 -12.54
C SER A 224 6.91 9.02 -13.25
N GLU A 225 6.65 9.62 -14.41
CA GLU A 225 7.61 10.38 -15.20
C GLU A 225 8.30 11.50 -14.39
N ASN A 226 7.58 12.12 -13.45
CA ASN A 226 8.14 13.12 -12.53
C ASN A 226 9.12 12.59 -11.46
N ALA A 227 9.37 11.27 -11.41
CA ALA A 227 10.35 10.68 -10.49
C ALA A 227 11.17 9.56 -11.16
N SER A 228 11.30 9.61 -12.48
CA SER A 228 11.99 8.58 -13.26
C SER A 228 13.50 8.58 -13.07
N TRP A 229 14.11 9.74 -12.76
CA TRP A 229 15.56 9.84 -12.58
C TRP A 229 16.02 9.06 -11.34
N SER A 230 15.36 9.25 -10.20
CA SER A 230 15.65 8.50 -8.98
C SER A 230 15.31 7.02 -9.14
N GLY A 231 14.25 6.69 -9.88
CA GLY A 231 13.83 5.32 -10.20
C GLY A 231 14.95 4.48 -10.83
N CYS A 232 15.75 5.06 -11.74
CA CYS A 232 16.89 4.38 -12.36
C CYS A 232 17.95 3.96 -11.33
N PHE A 233 18.29 4.83 -10.37
CA PHE A 233 19.22 4.47 -9.30
C PHE A 233 18.64 3.41 -8.37
N TYR A 234 17.36 3.53 -8.01
CA TYR A 234 16.69 2.55 -7.16
C TYR A 234 16.62 1.17 -7.79
N PHE A 235 16.47 1.11 -9.11
CA PHE A 235 16.52 -0.15 -9.84
C PHE A 235 17.89 -0.84 -9.72
N ARG A 236 19.00 -0.10 -9.79
CA ARG A 236 20.36 -0.65 -9.57
C ARG A 236 20.52 -1.27 -8.18
N ILE A 237 19.93 -0.68 -7.14
CA ILE A 237 19.93 -1.26 -5.78
C ILE A 237 19.26 -2.64 -5.80
N ILE A 238 18.11 -2.74 -6.47
CA ILE A 238 17.33 -3.97 -6.57
C ILE A 238 18.13 -5.04 -7.34
N GLN A 239 18.71 -4.68 -8.48
CA GLN A 239 19.54 -5.59 -9.29
C GLN A 239 20.73 -6.14 -8.50
N SER A 240 21.49 -5.28 -7.81
CA SER A 240 22.60 -5.71 -6.96
C SER A 240 22.15 -6.64 -5.83
N ALA A 241 20.99 -6.40 -5.23
CA ALA A 241 20.44 -7.27 -4.18
C ALA A 241 19.97 -8.64 -4.71
N LEU A 242 19.37 -8.68 -5.91
CA LEU A 242 18.99 -9.93 -6.59
C LEU A 242 20.23 -10.76 -6.94
N ALA A 243 21.24 -10.13 -7.54
CA ALA A 243 22.51 -10.76 -7.89
C ALA A 243 23.21 -11.37 -6.66
N ALA A 244 23.21 -10.65 -5.53
CA ALA A 244 23.84 -11.11 -4.28
C ALA A 244 23.24 -12.39 -3.68
N ILE A 245 22.03 -12.80 -4.10
CA ILE A 245 21.40 -14.06 -3.69
C ILE A 245 21.26 -15.07 -4.83
N GLY A 246 21.78 -14.76 -6.02
CA GLY A 246 21.62 -15.58 -7.22
C GLY A 246 20.14 -15.71 -7.65
N ALA A 247 19.33 -14.68 -7.41
CA ALA A 247 17.98 -14.61 -7.94
C ALA A 247 18.03 -14.29 -9.45
N PRO A 248 17.00 -14.64 -10.24
CA PRO A 248 16.91 -14.22 -11.63
C PRO A 248 16.99 -12.70 -11.76
N GLU A 249 17.81 -12.20 -12.67
CA GLU A 249 18.06 -10.77 -12.86
C GLU A 249 16.79 -10.04 -13.32
N ASP A 250 16.01 -10.65 -14.21
CA ASP A 250 14.75 -10.09 -14.74
C ASP A 250 13.55 -10.25 -13.77
N LEU A 251 13.75 -10.57 -12.49
CA LEU A 251 12.63 -10.80 -11.57
C LEU A 251 11.84 -9.52 -11.25
N VAL A 252 12.54 -8.39 -11.29
CA VAL A 252 11.98 -7.05 -11.08
C VAL A 252 12.39 -6.20 -12.27
N GLU A 253 11.47 -5.42 -12.79
CA GLU A 253 11.76 -4.37 -13.76
C GLU A 253 11.16 -3.05 -13.28
N VAL A 254 11.92 -1.95 -13.39
CA VAL A 254 11.41 -0.59 -13.18
C VAL A 254 11.42 0.12 -14.53
N ILE A 255 10.24 0.47 -15.03
CA ILE A 255 10.04 1.08 -16.35
C ILE A 255 9.58 2.53 -16.23
N THR A 256 9.91 3.32 -17.25
CA THR A 256 9.50 4.72 -17.39
C THR A 256 8.69 4.88 -18.68
N GLY A 257 7.72 5.78 -18.65
CA GLY A 257 6.94 6.17 -19.82
C GLY A 257 5.63 6.86 -19.44
N PHE A 258 4.74 7.05 -20.42
CA PHE A 258 3.52 7.83 -20.25
C PHE A 258 2.29 6.93 -20.05
N GLY A 259 1.10 7.43 -20.42
CA GLY A 259 -0.16 6.70 -20.29
C GLY A 259 -0.14 5.36 -21.05
N GLU A 260 0.34 5.35 -22.29
CA GLU A 260 0.41 4.14 -23.12
C GLU A 260 1.28 3.03 -22.52
N THR A 261 2.36 3.40 -21.83
CA THR A 261 3.23 2.46 -21.10
C THR A 261 2.46 1.82 -19.94
N GLY A 262 1.66 2.62 -19.22
CA GLY A 262 0.78 2.14 -18.15
C GLY A 262 -0.33 1.23 -18.68
N GLU A 263 -1.00 1.61 -19.76
CA GLU A 263 -2.03 0.81 -20.42
C GLU A 263 -1.50 -0.55 -20.88
N ALA A 264 -0.32 -0.57 -21.50
CA ALA A 264 0.35 -1.80 -21.92
C ALA A 264 0.72 -2.70 -20.73
N LEU A 265 1.10 -2.12 -19.59
CA LEU A 265 1.37 -2.89 -18.37
C LEU A 265 0.08 -3.51 -17.82
N VAL A 266 -1.01 -2.73 -17.76
CA VAL A 266 -2.33 -3.23 -17.33
C VAL A 266 -2.80 -4.38 -18.21
N SER A 267 -2.62 -4.31 -19.53
CA SER A 267 -3.08 -5.37 -20.44
C SER A 267 -2.26 -6.67 -20.35
N SER A 268 -1.10 -6.65 -19.71
CA SER A 268 -0.10 -7.73 -19.80
C SER A 268 0.22 -8.41 -18.45
N ALA A 269 -0.05 -7.73 -17.34
CA ALA A 269 0.16 -8.27 -15.99
C ALA A 269 -0.95 -9.23 -15.55
N ASP A 270 -0.69 -10.06 -14.53
CA ASP A 270 -1.69 -10.96 -13.94
C ASP A 270 -2.48 -10.30 -12.79
N LYS A 271 -1.99 -9.15 -12.31
CA LYS A 271 -2.63 -8.26 -11.31
C LYS A 271 -2.03 -6.87 -11.43
N VAL A 272 -2.83 -5.82 -11.16
CA VAL A 272 -2.32 -4.44 -11.05
C VAL A 272 -2.45 -3.90 -9.62
N ILE A 273 -1.42 -3.17 -9.18
CA ILE A 273 -1.46 -2.28 -8.01
C ILE A 273 -1.25 -0.86 -8.54
N PHE A 274 -2.19 0.03 -8.30
CA PHE A 274 -2.10 1.42 -8.73
C PHE A 274 -2.17 2.36 -7.54
N VAL A 275 -1.20 3.28 -7.48
CA VAL A 275 -1.15 4.38 -6.52
C VAL A 275 -1.21 5.69 -7.29
N GLY A 276 -2.25 6.50 -7.08
CA GLY A 276 -2.41 7.76 -7.81
C GLY A 276 -3.79 8.40 -7.73
N SER A 277 -4.19 9.12 -8.80
CA SER A 277 -5.44 9.89 -8.76
C SER A 277 -6.68 9.03 -9.08
N PRO A 278 -7.87 9.37 -8.54
CA PRO A 278 -9.10 8.64 -8.87
C PRO A 278 -9.47 8.65 -10.36
N GLY A 279 -9.09 9.70 -11.09
CA GLY A 279 -9.31 9.79 -12.54
C GLY A 279 -8.57 8.68 -13.28
N VAL A 280 -7.27 8.52 -13.01
CA VAL A 280 -6.45 7.45 -13.61
C VAL A 280 -6.87 6.08 -13.07
N GLY A 281 -7.23 5.96 -11.79
CA GLY A 281 -7.73 4.71 -11.22
C GLY A 281 -8.94 4.13 -11.99
N LYS A 282 -9.86 4.99 -12.44
CA LYS A 282 -10.98 4.57 -13.31
C LYS A 282 -10.52 4.09 -14.69
N MET A 283 -9.47 4.70 -15.25
CA MET A 283 -8.87 4.25 -16.52
C MET A 283 -8.21 2.88 -16.37
N ILE A 284 -7.48 2.66 -15.26
CA ILE A 284 -6.89 1.35 -14.93
C ILE A 284 -7.96 0.27 -14.82
N MET A 285 -9.08 0.55 -14.13
CA MET A 285 -10.19 -0.41 -14.06
C MET A 285 -10.77 -0.76 -15.42
N ARG A 286 -10.93 0.23 -16.31
CA ARG A 286 -11.40 0.01 -17.68
C ARG A 286 -10.44 -0.88 -18.47
N GLY A 287 -9.13 -0.65 -18.36
CA GLY A 287 -8.14 -1.51 -19.00
C GLY A 287 -8.14 -2.93 -18.42
N ALA A 288 -8.19 -3.05 -17.10
CA ALA A 288 -8.17 -4.33 -16.39
C ALA A 288 -9.42 -5.20 -16.65
N SER A 289 -10.56 -4.59 -16.97
CA SER A 289 -11.79 -5.35 -17.28
C SER A 289 -11.70 -6.12 -18.59
N GLU A 290 -10.83 -5.73 -19.53
CA GLU A 290 -10.65 -6.44 -20.81
C GLU A 290 -10.03 -7.83 -20.62
N THR A 291 -9.18 -8.00 -19.59
CA THR A 291 -8.48 -9.26 -19.28
C THR A 291 -8.93 -9.89 -17.96
N LEU A 292 -9.89 -9.27 -17.27
CA LEU A 292 -10.44 -9.70 -15.97
C LEU A 292 -9.38 -9.87 -14.88
N ILE A 293 -8.33 -9.05 -14.90
CA ILE A 293 -7.29 -9.08 -13.88
C ILE A 293 -7.71 -8.31 -12.61
N PRO A 294 -7.34 -8.78 -11.41
CA PRO A 294 -7.63 -8.06 -10.18
C PRO A 294 -6.80 -6.78 -10.09
N VAL A 295 -7.39 -5.73 -9.53
CA VAL A 295 -6.72 -4.46 -9.25
C VAL A 295 -6.77 -4.12 -7.76
N THR A 296 -5.69 -3.54 -7.23
CA THR A 296 -5.69 -2.83 -5.94
C THR A 296 -5.50 -1.35 -6.26
N LEU A 297 -6.42 -0.49 -5.83
CA LEU A 297 -6.38 0.93 -6.10
C LEU A 297 -6.21 1.70 -4.80
N GLU A 298 -5.15 2.48 -4.73
CA GLU A 298 -4.78 3.32 -3.61
C GLU A 298 -4.76 4.76 -4.09
N LEU A 299 -5.86 5.45 -3.83
CA LEU A 299 -6.13 6.73 -4.45
C LEU A 299 -6.09 7.85 -3.43
N GLY A 300 -6.14 9.07 -3.94
CA GLY A 300 -6.10 10.29 -3.15
C GLY A 300 -7.11 10.36 -1.99
N GLY A 301 -6.86 11.31 -1.10
CA GLY A 301 -7.59 11.53 0.15
C GLY A 301 -8.22 12.92 0.25
N LYS A 302 -9.04 13.10 1.28
CA LYS A 302 -9.44 14.41 1.78
C LYS A 302 -9.61 14.28 3.30
N ASP A 303 -8.54 13.78 3.92
CA ASP A 303 -8.59 13.20 5.25
C ASP A 303 -8.95 14.25 6.30
N ALA A 304 -9.83 13.86 7.20
CA ALA A 304 -10.31 14.72 8.27
C ALA A 304 -9.34 14.70 9.44
N PHE A 305 -9.05 15.88 9.98
CA PHE A 305 -8.28 16.08 11.21
C PHE A 305 -9.18 16.78 12.22
N ILE A 306 -9.63 16.03 13.23
CA ILE A 306 -10.65 16.47 14.19
C ILE A 306 -9.98 16.76 15.53
N VAL A 307 -10.25 17.94 16.09
CA VAL A 307 -9.70 18.39 17.37
C VAL A 307 -10.83 18.75 18.32
N CYS A 308 -11.04 17.92 19.35
CA CYS A 308 -12.05 18.12 20.39
C CYS A 308 -11.61 19.15 21.42
N GLU A 309 -12.52 19.59 22.27
CA GLU A 309 -12.36 20.70 23.22
C GLU A 309 -11.32 20.48 24.34
N ASP A 310 -10.99 19.24 24.64
CA ASP A 310 -10.26 18.83 25.85
C ASP A 310 -8.80 18.47 25.58
N VAL A 311 -8.27 18.89 24.42
CA VAL A 311 -6.88 18.62 24.03
C VAL A 311 -5.89 19.63 24.59
N ASP A 312 -4.62 19.22 24.68
CA ASP A 312 -3.50 20.15 24.72
C ASP A 312 -3.32 20.80 23.33
N VAL A 313 -3.77 22.05 23.21
CA VAL A 313 -3.74 22.81 21.96
C VAL A 313 -2.31 23.00 21.43
N ASP A 314 -1.33 23.22 22.31
CA ASP A 314 0.06 23.45 21.88
C ASP A 314 0.66 22.19 21.26
N HIS A 315 0.38 21.03 21.87
CA HIS A 315 0.80 19.74 21.37
C HIS A 315 0.12 19.40 20.03
N VAL A 316 -1.22 19.49 19.98
CA VAL A 316 -1.98 19.10 18.78
C VAL A 316 -1.72 20.05 17.60
N ALA A 317 -1.48 21.34 17.85
CA ALA A 317 -1.14 22.29 16.79
C ALA A 317 0.16 21.91 16.04
N GLN A 318 1.18 21.39 16.73
CA GLN A 318 2.42 20.91 16.08
C GLN A 318 2.15 19.69 15.19
N ILE A 319 1.33 18.75 15.68
CA ILE A 319 0.93 17.58 14.90
C ILE A 319 0.12 18.00 13.67
N ALA A 320 -0.82 18.94 13.83
CA ALA A 320 -1.63 19.46 12.75
C ALA A 320 -0.78 20.13 11.65
N VAL A 321 0.22 20.93 12.04
CA VAL A 321 1.14 21.58 11.08
C VAL A 321 1.97 20.52 10.34
N ARG A 322 2.50 19.51 11.02
CA ARG A 322 3.16 18.38 10.34
C ARG A 322 2.20 17.66 9.40
N ALA A 323 0.95 17.46 9.81
CA ALA A 323 -0.04 16.72 9.05
C ALA A 323 -0.40 17.35 7.70
N VAL A 324 -0.33 18.69 7.60
CA VAL A 324 -0.56 19.43 6.35
C VAL A 324 0.72 19.75 5.57
N LEU A 325 1.87 19.91 6.25
CA LEU A 325 3.10 20.39 5.60
C LEU A 325 4.11 19.31 5.25
N GLN A 326 4.03 18.08 5.81
CA GLN A 326 4.99 17.03 5.50
C GLN A 326 5.05 16.81 3.97
N SER A 327 6.25 16.93 3.39
CA SER A 327 6.48 16.89 1.93
C SER A 327 5.67 17.93 1.15
N SER A 328 5.50 19.13 1.72
CA SER A 328 4.71 20.24 1.17
C SER A 328 3.24 19.87 0.93
N GLY A 329 2.68 19.01 1.79
CA GLY A 329 1.30 18.53 1.69
C GLY A 329 1.05 17.50 0.58
N GLN A 330 2.10 17.03 -0.10
CA GLN A 330 2.03 16.05 -1.18
C GLN A 330 2.03 14.61 -0.62
N ASN A 331 1.09 14.34 0.29
CA ASN A 331 0.98 13.06 1.00
C ASN A 331 -0.47 12.59 0.99
N CYS A 332 -0.73 11.35 0.52
CA CYS A 332 -2.09 10.82 0.43
C CYS A 332 -2.76 10.70 1.81
N ALA A 333 -1.99 10.30 2.84
CA ALA A 333 -2.46 10.26 4.23
C ALA A 333 -2.32 11.61 4.96
N GLY A 334 -2.08 12.69 4.22
CA GLY A 334 -2.00 14.06 4.74
C GLY A 334 -3.38 14.58 5.16
N ALA A 335 -3.40 15.42 6.20
CA ALA A 335 -4.64 16.06 6.64
C ALA A 335 -5.03 17.20 5.71
N GLU A 336 -6.26 17.15 5.19
CA GLU A 336 -6.74 18.12 4.19
C GLU A 336 -7.98 18.90 4.64
N ARG A 337 -8.66 18.48 5.72
CA ARG A 337 -9.80 19.19 6.32
C ARG A 337 -9.66 19.19 7.83
N PHE A 338 -9.50 20.37 8.42
CA PHE A 338 -9.33 20.52 9.86
C PHE A 338 -10.65 20.95 10.48
N TYR A 339 -11.17 20.14 11.39
CA TYR A 339 -12.37 20.44 12.18
C TYR A 339 -11.95 20.66 13.63
N VAL A 340 -12.23 21.85 14.15
CA VAL A 340 -11.80 22.22 15.50
C VAL A 340 -13.01 22.64 16.32
N HIS A 341 -13.14 22.10 17.52
CA HIS A 341 -14.27 22.39 18.38
C HIS A 341 -14.31 23.88 18.74
N ARG A 342 -15.51 24.46 18.72
CA ARG A 342 -15.73 25.91 18.86
C ARG A 342 -15.09 26.53 20.11
N SER A 343 -14.98 25.78 21.21
CA SER A 343 -14.42 26.28 22.49
C SER A 343 -12.93 26.57 22.43
N ILE A 344 -12.18 25.85 21.57
CA ILE A 344 -10.72 25.99 21.42
C ILE A 344 -10.31 26.55 20.06
N TYR A 345 -11.28 26.86 19.19
CA TYR A 345 -10.99 27.28 17.82
C TYR A 345 -10.03 28.47 17.76
N SER A 346 -10.28 29.52 18.54
CA SER A 346 -9.47 30.74 18.50
C SER A 346 -8.03 30.50 18.98
N SER A 347 -7.85 29.72 20.05
CA SER A 347 -6.50 29.39 20.56
C SER A 347 -5.74 28.50 19.57
N PHE A 348 -6.41 27.49 18.99
CA PHE A 348 -5.82 26.60 18.00
C PHE A 348 -5.39 27.35 16.73
N VAL A 349 -6.28 28.17 16.15
CA VAL A 349 -5.98 28.97 14.94
C VAL A 349 -4.83 29.94 15.21
N SER A 350 -4.83 30.61 16.37
CA SER A 350 -3.73 31.49 16.77
C SER A 350 -2.40 30.74 16.84
N LYS A 351 -2.39 29.55 17.45
CA LYS A 351 -1.18 28.75 17.60
C LYS A 351 -0.64 28.24 16.26
N VAL A 352 -1.50 27.66 15.42
CA VAL A 352 -1.14 27.22 14.07
C VAL A 352 -0.63 28.39 13.24
N THR A 353 -1.30 29.54 13.28
CA THR A 353 -0.88 30.75 12.56
C THR A 353 0.52 31.19 12.95
N GLN A 354 0.85 31.15 14.24
CA GLN A 354 2.18 31.47 14.74
C GLN A 354 3.24 30.50 14.17
N ILE A 355 2.96 29.18 14.19
CA ILE A 355 3.87 28.17 13.66
C ILE A 355 4.06 28.36 12.15
N ILE A 356 2.96 28.48 11.39
CA ILE A 356 2.99 28.62 9.93
C ILE A 356 3.78 29.85 9.47
N LYS A 357 3.66 30.98 10.17
CA LYS A 357 4.44 32.19 9.87
C LYS A 357 5.95 32.01 10.10
N SER A 358 6.35 31.04 10.92
CA SER A 358 7.76 30.72 11.18
C SER A 358 8.34 29.68 10.21
N VAL A 359 7.50 28.99 9.43
CA VAL A 359 7.92 27.97 8.47
C VAL A 359 8.63 28.64 7.29
N THR A 360 9.80 28.09 6.95
CA THR A 360 10.59 28.51 5.79
C THR A 360 10.61 27.42 4.73
N ALA A 361 10.29 27.78 3.49
CA ALA A 361 10.42 26.87 2.35
C ALA A 361 11.66 27.21 1.51
N GLY A 362 12.33 26.18 0.99
CA GLY A 362 13.51 26.36 0.15
C GLY A 362 14.08 25.05 -0.38
N PRO A 363 15.18 25.14 -1.16
CA PRO A 363 15.76 23.97 -1.83
C PRO A 363 16.41 23.01 -0.84
N PRO A 364 16.20 21.70 -0.99
CA PRO A 364 16.51 20.71 0.05
C PRO A 364 18.00 20.54 0.34
N LEU A 365 18.88 20.92 -0.60
CA LEU A 365 20.33 20.77 -0.47
C LEU A 365 21.08 22.08 -0.18
N ALA A 366 20.42 23.25 -0.27
CA ALA A 366 21.10 24.54 -0.11
C ALA A 366 21.08 25.07 1.34
N GLY A 367 20.36 24.42 2.25
CA GLY A 367 20.26 24.88 3.63
C GLY A 367 19.23 24.10 4.45
N ARG A 368 19.04 24.54 5.69
CA ARG A 368 18.00 24.02 6.58
C ARG A 368 16.69 24.77 6.28
N TYR A 369 15.77 24.09 5.61
CA TYR A 369 14.40 24.54 5.38
C TYR A 369 13.41 23.57 6.00
N ASP A 370 12.26 24.08 6.41
CA ASP A 370 11.19 23.28 7.04
C ASP A 370 10.31 22.61 5.98
N MET A 371 10.23 23.18 4.78
CA MET A 371 9.39 22.70 3.68
C MET A 371 10.12 22.78 2.33
N GLY A 372 9.82 21.84 1.44
CA GLY A 372 10.38 21.78 0.09
C GLY A 372 9.49 22.42 -0.99
N ALA A 373 9.85 22.21 -2.25
CA ALA A 373 9.05 22.62 -3.40
C ALA A 373 7.94 21.59 -3.72
N LEU A 374 6.93 22.02 -4.47
CA LEU A 374 6.01 21.13 -5.15
C LEU A 374 6.74 20.42 -6.30
N CYS A 375 6.45 19.14 -6.52
CA CYS A 375 7.10 18.37 -7.56
C CYS A 375 6.70 18.85 -8.97
N MET A 376 5.41 19.15 -9.17
CA MET A 376 4.86 19.55 -10.47
C MET A 376 4.60 21.05 -10.54
N HIS A 377 5.07 21.70 -11.59
CA HIS A 377 4.89 23.13 -11.84
C HIS A 377 3.41 23.53 -11.93
N GLU A 378 2.62 22.81 -12.74
CA GLU A 378 1.19 23.10 -12.98
C GLU A 378 0.31 22.95 -11.71
N HIS A 379 0.84 22.35 -10.65
CA HIS A 379 0.08 22.11 -9.43
C HIS A 379 -0.15 23.39 -8.61
N SER A 380 0.74 24.37 -8.68
CA SER A 380 0.58 25.65 -7.97
C SER A 380 -0.63 26.45 -8.48
N GLU A 381 -0.86 26.45 -9.80
CA GLU A 381 -2.05 27.08 -10.41
C GLU A 381 -3.35 26.42 -9.93
N LYS A 382 -3.36 25.09 -9.81
CA LYS A 382 -4.50 24.35 -9.24
C LYS A 382 -4.76 24.76 -7.80
N LEU A 383 -3.71 24.84 -6.97
CA LEU A 383 -3.83 25.25 -5.57
C LEU A 383 -4.40 26.68 -5.46
N GLU A 384 -3.87 27.62 -6.22
CA GLU A 384 -4.36 29.00 -6.21
C GLU A 384 -5.82 29.08 -6.68
N GLY A 385 -6.22 28.28 -7.68
CA GLY A 385 -7.62 28.16 -8.10
C GLY A 385 -8.55 27.65 -7.00
N LEU A 386 -8.09 26.75 -6.13
CA LEU A 386 -8.87 26.28 -4.97
C LEU A 386 -8.97 27.35 -3.88
N VAL A 387 -7.89 28.11 -3.66
CA VAL A 387 -7.86 29.22 -2.68
C VAL A 387 -8.78 30.36 -3.13
N ASN A 388 -8.71 30.75 -4.40
CA ASN A 388 -9.58 31.80 -4.96
C ASN A 388 -11.06 31.43 -4.85
N ASP A 389 -11.45 30.20 -5.20
CA ASP A 389 -12.83 29.72 -5.01
C ASP A 389 -13.29 29.82 -3.55
N ALA A 390 -12.41 29.52 -2.60
CA ALA A 390 -12.73 29.63 -1.18
C ALA A 390 -12.92 31.10 -0.75
N ILE A 391 -12.02 32.00 -1.16
CA ILE A 391 -12.09 33.44 -0.85
C ILE A 391 -13.35 34.07 -1.45
N ASP A 392 -13.66 33.76 -2.71
CA ASP A 392 -14.86 34.25 -3.40
C ASP A 392 -16.16 33.83 -2.69
N LYS A 393 -16.10 32.72 -1.94
CA LYS A 393 -17.22 32.19 -1.12
C LYS A 393 -17.13 32.60 0.36
N GLY A 394 -16.26 33.53 0.71
CA GLY A 394 -16.16 34.15 2.04
C GLY A 394 -15.13 33.54 2.99
N ALA A 395 -14.20 32.70 2.50
CA ALA A 395 -13.06 32.25 3.29
C ALA A 395 -12.02 33.37 3.48
N GLU A 396 -11.19 33.24 4.51
CA GLU A 396 -10.16 34.24 4.83
C GLU A 396 -8.80 33.57 5.02
N ILE A 397 -7.75 34.14 4.41
CA ILE A 397 -6.36 33.73 4.68
C ILE A 397 -5.88 34.46 5.94
N VAL A 398 -5.55 33.71 6.99
CA VAL A 398 -5.06 34.28 8.27
C VAL A 398 -3.55 34.13 8.47
N ALA A 399 -2.92 33.25 7.69
CA ALA A 399 -1.48 33.03 7.72
C ALA A 399 -0.96 32.59 6.35
N ARG A 400 0.20 33.10 5.96
CA ARG A 400 1.06 32.51 4.93
C ARG A 400 2.49 32.39 5.48
N GLY A 401 3.16 31.29 5.17
CA GLY A 401 4.59 31.12 5.42
C GLY A 401 5.44 31.97 4.46
N SER A 402 6.76 31.94 4.66
CA SER A 402 7.71 32.70 3.84
C SER A 402 8.63 31.79 3.03
N PHE A 403 9.15 32.35 1.94
CA PHE A 403 10.16 31.72 1.12
C PHE A 403 11.56 32.21 1.52
N GLY A 404 12.53 31.30 1.50
CA GLY A 404 13.94 31.67 1.53
C GLY A 404 14.38 32.38 0.24
N PRO A 405 15.68 32.70 0.10
CA PRO A 405 16.23 33.15 -1.17
C PRO A 405 16.13 32.01 -2.21
N ILE A 406 15.24 32.17 -3.19
CA ILE A 406 15.01 31.20 -4.27
C ILE A 406 15.47 31.83 -5.60
N GLY A 407 16.06 31.02 -6.49
CA GLY A 407 16.41 31.46 -7.84
C GLY A 407 15.16 31.81 -8.66
N GLY A 408 15.28 32.77 -9.59
CA GLY A 408 14.13 33.34 -10.32
C GLY A 408 13.25 32.33 -11.07
N ASP A 409 13.81 31.20 -11.52
CA ASP A 409 13.10 30.21 -12.33
C ASP A 409 12.31 29.18 -11.51
N ALA A 410 12.62 28.99 -10.22
CA ALA A 410 11.99 27.97 -9.39
C ALA A 410 10.73 28.47 -8.65
N VAL A 411 10.39 29.76 -8.79
CA VAL A 411 9.36 30.46 -8.00
C VAL A 411 7.99 29.76 -8.06
N ASP A 412 7.61 29.21 -9.21
CA ASP A 412 6.26 28.67 -9.43
C ASP A 412 6.02 27.30 -8.78
N GLN A 413 7.07 26.58 -8.37
CA GLN A 413 6.96 25.32 -7.61
C GLN A 413 6.96 25.54 -6.09
N TYR A 414 7.30 26.73 -5.61
CA TYR A 414 7.18 27.06 -4.19
C TYR A 414 5.81 27.67 -3.92
N TYR A 415 4.95 26.91 -3.23
CA TYR A 415 3.66 27.40 -2.77
C TYR A 415 3.73 27.71 -1.26
N PRO A 416 3.31 28.88 -0.79
CA PRO A 416 3.49 29.24 0.60
C PRO A 416 2.54 28.41 1.48
N PRO A 417 3.00 27.90 2.64
CA PRO A 417 2.12 27.29 3.62
C PRO A 417 0.98 28.25 3.96
N THR A 418 -0.27 27.85 3.74
CA THR A 418 -1.42 28.79 3.81
C THR A 418 -2.47 28.29 4.79
N VAL A 419 -2.86 29.12 5.76
CA VAL A 419 -3.97 28.83 6.69
C VAL A 419 -5.19 29.62 6.26
N ILE A 420 -6.30 28.90 6.06
CA ILE A 420 -7.57 29.47 5.62
C ILE A 420 -8.65 29.13 6.64
N VAL A 421 -9.39 30.15 7.07
CA VAL A 421 -10.52 30.03 8.00
C VAL A 421 -11.83 30.42 7.32
N ASN A 422 -12.95 30.28 8.02
CA ASN A 422 -14.30 30.52 7.50
C ASN A 422 -14.65 29.65 6.28
N VAL A 423 -13.98 28.50 6.16
CA VAL A 423 -14.23 27.52 5.10
C VAL A 423 -15.51 26.73 5.38
N ASN A 424 -16.16 26.26 4.32
CA ASN A 424 -17.32 25.38 4.42
C ASN A 424 -17.41 24.43 3.22
N HIS A 425 -18.29 23.44 3.30
CA HIS A 425 -18.40 22.34 2.33
C HIS A 425 -18.90 22.74 0.92
N SER A 426 -19.36 23.98 0.71
CA SER A 426 -19.68 24.50 -0.64
C SER A 426 -18.43 24.95 -1.42
N MET A 427 -17.29 25.08 -0.74
CA MET A 427 -16.02 25.49 -1.33
C MET A 427 -15.29 24.27 -1.90
N ARG A 428 -14.70 24.43 -3.09
CA ARG A 428 -13.93 23.38 -3.77
C ARG A 428 -12.77 22.91 -2.91
N LEU A 429 -12.12 23.82 -2.18
CA LEU A 429 -11.04 23.49 -1.23
C LEU A 429 -11.45 22.47 -0.16
N MET A 430 -12.73 22.38 0.22
CA MET A 430 -13.23 21.40 1.18
C MET A 430 -13.68 20.08 0.53
N GLN A 431 -13.76 20.01 -0.81
CA GLN A 431 -14.32 18.87 -1.55
C GLN A 431 -13.31 18.20 -2.50
N GLU A 432 -12.35 18.95 -3.01
CA GLU A 432 -11.31 18.51 -3.94
C GLU A 432 -10.00 18.32 -3.20
N GLU A 433 -9.29 17.23 -3.51
CA GLU A 433 -7.93 16.99 -3.00
C GLU A 433 -6.99 18.10 -3.48
N ALA A 434 -6.40 18.81 -2.52
CA ALA A 434 -5.45 19.88 -2.76
C ALA A 434 -4.07 19.28 -3.05
N PHE A 435 -3.64 18.30 -2.24
CA PHE A 435 -2.31 17.70 -2.32
C PHE A 435 -1.19 18.75 -2.25
N GLY A 436 -1.34 19.72 -1.33
CA GLY A 436 -0.48 20.88 -1.21
C GLY A 436 -0.58 21.52 0.18
N PRO A 437 0.24 22.54 0.50
CA PRO A 437 0.44 22.99 1.87
C PRO A 437 -0.64 24.02 2.30
N ILE A 438 -1.92 23.62 2.21
CA ILE A 438 -3.08 24.46 2.56
C ILE A 438 -3.83 23.82 3.74
N MET A 439 -3.98 24.59 4.82
CA MET A 439 -4.71 24.18 6.03
C MET A 439 -6.06 24.91 6.12
N PRO A 440 -7.16 24.33 5.59
CA PRO A 440 -8.50 24.86 5.79
C PRO A 440 -9.06 24.42 7.15
N ILE A 441 -9.46 25.38 7.99
CA ILE A 441 -9.93 25.14 9.37
C ILE A 441 -11.41 25.56 9.54
N MET A 442 -12.26 24.56 9.79
CA MET A 442 -13.69 24.70 10.03
C MET A 442 -14.04 24.47 11.51
N LYS A 443 -15.01 25.24 12.03
CA LYS A 443 -15.56 25.07 13.39
C LYS A 443 -16.58 23.94 13.42
N PHE A 444 -16.68 23.24 14.54
CA PHE A 444 -17.83 22.39 14.89
C PHE A 444 -18.23 22.55 16.36
N SER A 445 -19.42 22.10 16.73
CA SER A 445 -20.03 22.28 18.06
C SER A 445 -20.49 20.98 18.73
N SER A 446 -20.58 19.86 18.00
CA SER A 446 -21.03 18.57 18.52
C SER A 446 -20.41 17.40 17.76
N ASP A 447 -20.38 16.23 18.37
CA ASP A 447 -19.85 15.00 17.77
C ASP A 447 -20.67 14.60 16.53
N GLU A 448 -21.99 14.72 16.58
CA GLU A 448 -22.87 14.39 15.46
C GLU A 448 -22.60 15.31 14.26
N GLU A 449 -22.34 16.59 14.51
CA GLU A 449 -21.98 17.55 13.48
C GLU A 449 -20.64 17.20 12.83
N VAL A 450 -19.59 16.94 13.63
CA VAL A 450 -18.26 16.66 13.08
C VAL A 450 -18.20 15.33 12.35
N VAL A 451 -18.91 14.30 12.83
CA VAL A 451 -19.04 13.02 12.11
C VAL A 451 -19.74 13.24 10.77
N LYS A 452 -20.81 14.04 10.73
CA LYS A 452 -21.49 14.37 9.47
C LYS A 452 -20.57 15.12 8.50
N LEU A 453 -19.84 16.13 8.97
CA LEU A 453 -18.90 16.90 8.15
C LEU A 453 -17.73 16.04 7.66
N ALA A 454 -17.12 15.24 8.53
CA ALA A 454 -16.03 14.34 8.16
C ALA A 454 -16.47 13.35 7.07
N ASN A 455 -17.69 12.80 7.18
CA ASN A 455 -18.27 11.87 6.23
C ASN A 455 -18.79 12.51 4.93
N ASP A 456 -19.08 13.81 4.92
CA ASP A 456 -19.45 14.59 3.73
C ASP A 456 -18.21 14.86 2.85
N SER A 457 -17.70 13.76 2.29
CA SER A 457 -16.62 13.72 1.32
C SER A 457 -16.80 12.50 0.44
N ARG A 458 -16.49 12.68 -0.84
CA ARG A 458 -16.39 11.58 -1.82
C ARG A 458 -15.17 10.68 -1.58
N TYR A 459 -14.20 11.14 -0.80
CA TYR A 459 -13.02 10.40 -0.39
C TYR A 459 -13.25 9.70 0.96
N GLY A 460 -12.41 8.72 1.24
CA GLY A 460 -12.45 7.94 2.48
C GLY A 460 -11.16 7.16 2.68
N LEU A 461 -10.01 7.84 2.62
CA LEU A 461 -8.72 7.20 2.85
C LEU A 461 -8.47 7.05 4.35
N GLY A 462 -8.27 8.16 5.06
CA GLY A 462 -7.98 8.17 6.49
C GLY A 462 -8.66 9.27 7.28
N CYS A 463 -8.50 9.22 8.60
CA CYS A 463 -8.81 10.32 9.51
C CYS A 463 -7.89 10.31 10.74
N ALA A 464 -7.79 11.47 11.40
CA ALA A 464 -7.16 11.62 12.69
C ALA A 464 -8.11 12.34 13.66
N VAL A 465 -8.24 11.82 14.89
CA VAL A 465 -9.16 12.37 15.91
C VAL A 465 -8.40 12.58 17.21
N PHE A 466 -8.46 13.80 17.74
CA PHE A 466 -7.77 14.21 18.96
C PHE A 466 -8.77 14.60 20.05
N SER A 467 -8.62 13.99 21.23
CA SER A 467 -9.33 14.33 22.47
C SER A 467 -8.45 13.98 23.69
N GLY A 468 -8.55 14.77 24.75
CA GLY A 468 -7.98 14.44 26.07
C GLY A 468 -8.56 13.14 26.64
N ASN A 469 -9.80 12.80 26.26
CA ASN A 469 -10.42 11.51 26.51
C ASN A 469 -10.27 10.55 25.32
N GLN A 470 -9.39 9.55 25.47
CA GLN A 470 -9.13 8.60 24.40
C GLN A 470 -10.35 7.75 23.99
N SER A 471 -11.30 7.45 24.90
CA SER A 471 -12.51 6.70 24.52
C SER A 471 -13.42 7.54 23.64
N HIS A 472 -13.51 8.84 23.91
CA HIS A 472 -14.30 9.79 23.12
C HIS A 472 -13.74 9.92 21.70
N ALA A 473 -12.43 10.10 21.55
CA ALA A 473 -11.80 10.11 20.22
C ALA A 473 -12.03 8.80 19.43
N ARG A 474 -12.00 7.64 20.11
CA ARG A 474 -12.32 6.35 19.47
C ARG A 474 -13.77 6.27 19.00
N GLU A 475 -14.71 6.78 19.79
CA GLU A 475 -16.14 6.78 19.46
C GLU A 475 -16.42 7.61 18.21
N ILE A 476 -15.87 8.83 18.13
CA ILE A 476 -15.94 9.67 16.92
C ILE A 476 -15.28 8.94 15.74
N ALA A 477 -14.04 8.46 15.91
CA ALA A 477 -13.29 7.80 14.83
C ALA A 477 -14.03 6.58 14.26
N SER A 478 -14.70 5.79 15.10
CA SER A 478 -15.44 4.59 14.69
C SER A 478 -16.63 4.88 13.76
N GLN A 479 -17.13 6.11 13.75
CA GLN A 479 -18.27 6.55 12.93
C GLN A 479 -17.85 7.18 11.60
N ILE A 480 -16.54 7.40 11.40
CA ILE A 480 -16.01 7.98 10.16
C ILE A 480 -15.80 6.87 9.14
N HIS A 481 -16.39 7.04 7.96
CA HIS A 481 -16.32 6.08 6.87
C HIS A 481 -15.03 6.28 6.05
N CYS A 482 -13.93 5.73 6.56
CA CYS A 482 -12.61 5.75 5.95
C CYS A 482 -11.92 4.38 6.08
N GLY A 483 -10.76 4.25 5.44
CA GLY A 483 -9.96 3.02 5.42
C GLY A 483 -9.15 2.76 6.69
N PHE A 484 -8.70 3.83 7.36
CA PHE A 484 -7.99 3.76 8.64
C PHE A 484 -8.25 5.02 9.47
N ALA A 485 -8.05 4.93 10.78
CA ALA A 485 -8.19 6.05 11.70
C ALA A 485 -7.03 6.09 12.69
N ALA A 486 -6.51 7.27 12.96
CA ALA A 486 -5.53 7.53 14.02
C ALA A 486 -6.22 8.25 15.18
N VAL A 487 -6.02 7.76 16.40
CA VAL A 487 -6.59 8.34 17.63
C VAL A 487 -5.46 8.95 18.44
N ASN A 488 -5.53 10.25 18.68
CA ASN A 488 -4.50 11.06 19.32
C ASN A 488 -3.12 10.95 18.64
N ASP A 489 -3.12 10.74 17.32
CA ASP A 489 -1.92 10.58 16.50
C ASP A 489 -2.23 10.94 15.04
N PHE A 490 -1.19 11.09 14.21
CA PHE A 490 -1.27 11.34 12.78
C PHE A 490 -0.34 10.39 12.02
N ALA A 491 -0.87 9.76 10.96
CA ALA A 491 -0.15 8.88 10.03
C ALA A 491 0.57 7.65 10.65
N ALA A 492 0.52 7.44 11.97
CA ALA A 492 1.09 6.26 12.64
C ALA A 492 0.51 4.94 12.14
N THR A 493 -0.73 4.95 11.64
CA THR A 493 -1.37 3.79 10.98
C THR A 493 -0.54 3.26 9.81
N TYR A 494 0.14 4.13 9.06
CA TYR A 494 1.03 3.72 7.97
C TYR A 494 2.32 3.07 8.49
N MET A 495 2.80 3.47 9.66
CA MET A 495 4.02 2.91 10.27
C MET A 495 3.76 1.52 10.88
N CYS A 496 2.54 1.27 11.35
CA CYS A 496 2.11 -0.04 11.81
C CYS A 496 1.86 -1.00 10.62
N GLN A 497 2.94 -1.50 10.00
CA GLN A 497 2.89 -2.29 8.75
C GLN A 497 2.15 -3.63 8.82
N SER A 498 1.74 -4.06 10.01
CA SER A 498 0.81 -5.19 10.20
C SER A 498 -0.65 -4.83 9.91
N LEU A 499 -1.01 -3.54 9.96
CA LEU A 499 -2.34 -3.06 9.65
C LEU A 499 -2.58 -2.98 8.14
N PRO A 500 -3.81 -3.23 7.67
CA PRO A 500 -4.19 -2.91 6.31
C PRO A 500 -4.11 -1.40 6.10
N PHE A 501 -3.57 -0.99 4.96
CA PHE A 501 -3.62 0.40 4.53
C PHE A 501 -4.28 0.47 3.16
N GLY A 502 -5.22 1.42 3.07
CA GLY A 502 -5.93 1.80 1.85
C GLY A 502 -7.34 2.29 2.07
N GLY A 503 -7.93 2.92 1.05
CA GLY A 503 -9.15 3.71 1.19
C GLY A 503 -10.47 3.00 0.88
N VAL A 504 -11.56 3.76 0.96
CA VAL A 504 -12.91 3.42 0.48
C VAL A 504 -13.47 4.58 -0.36
N LYS A 505 -14.66 4.41 -0.95
CA LYS A 505 -15.29 5.41 -1.85
C LYS A 505 -14.35 5.73 -3.04
N HIS A 506 -14.12 7.01 -3.35
CA HIS A 506 -13.18 7.41 -4.41
C HIS A 506 -11.71 7.27 -4.02
N SER A 507 -11.39 6.95 -2.76
CA SER A 507 -10.00 6.67 -2.33
C SER A 507 -9.54 5.26 -2.67
N GLY A 508 -10.36 4.48 -3.37
CA GLY A 508 -9.98 3.17 -3.93
C GLY A 508 -10.53 1.98 -3.15
N PHE A 509 -9.94 0.82 -3.39
CA PHE A 509 -10.35 -0.46 -2.81
C PHE A 509 -9.22 -1.51 -2.93
N GLY A 510 -9.37 -2.59 -2.16
CA GLY A 510 -8.27 -3.49 -1.87
C GLY A 510 -7.36 -2.90 -0.79
N ARG A 511 -6.29 -3.60 -0.44
CA ARG A 511 -5.28 -3.13 0.52
C ARG A 511 -3.91 -3.53 0.01
N PHE A 512 -2.89 -2.75 0.33
CA PHE A 512 -1.48 -3.06 0.03
C PHE A 512 -0.59 -3.12 1.29
N GLY A 513 -1.07 -2.58 2.42
CA GLY A 513 -0.52 -2.80 3.76
C GLY A 513 -1.00 -4.10 4.41
N GLY A 514 -0.32 -4.54 5.48
CA GLY A 514 -0.77 -5.64 6.33
C GLY A 514 -0.78 -7.02 5.68
N ALA A 515 -1.38 -7.97 6.40
CA ALA A 515 -1.58 -9.33 5.92
C ALA A 515 -2.50 -9.35 4.69
N GLU A 516 -3.45 -8.43 4.63
CA GLU A 516 -4.39 -8.23 3.53
C GLU A 516 -3.64 -7.89 2.25
N GLY A 517 -2.72 -6.93 2.29
CA GLY A 517 -1.92 -6.52 1.13
C GLY A 517 -0.94 -7.59 0.67
N LEU A 518 -0.33 -8.32 1.61
CA LEU A 518 0.53 -9.46 1.28
C LEU A 518 -0.27 -10.57 0.59
N ARG A 519 -1.47 -10.87 1.09
CA ARG A 519 -2.37 -11.89 0.50
C ARG A 519 -3.04 -11.41 -0.78
N ALA A 520 -3.22 -10.11 -0.98
CA ALA A 520 -3.69 -9.55 -2.23
C ALA A 520 -2.72 -9.82 -3.39
N CYS A 521 -1.44 -10.13 -3.09
CA CYS A 521 -0.45 -10.60 -4.06
C CYS A 521 -0.54 -12.12 -4.33
N CYS A 522 -1.54 -12.82 -3.78
CA CYS A 522 -1.67 -14.26 -3.89
C CYS A 522 -2.99 -14.70 -4.53
N LEU A 523 -2.92 -15.79 -5.28
CA LEU A 523 -4.06 -16.64 -5.58
C LEU A 523 -4.48 -17.37 -4.29
N VAL A 524 -5.70 -17.12 -3.84
CA VAL A 524 -6.31 -17.82 -2.70
C VAL A 524 -6.93 -19.12 -3.19
N LYS A 525 -6.40 -20.26 -2.76
CA LYS A 525 -6.82 -21.59 -3.24
C LYS A 525 -7.44 -22.41 -2.12
N ALA A 526 -8.69 -22.83 -2.30
CA ALA A 526 -9.30 -23.82 -1.42
C ALA A 526 -8.80 -25.22 -1.78
N VAL A 527 -8.34 -25.97 -0.79
CA VAL A 527 -7.92 -27.37 -0.95
C VAL A 527 -8.68 -28.23 0.05
N VAL A 528 -9.25 -29.32 -0.46
CA VAL A 528 -9.88 -30.35 0.37
C VAL A 528 -9.28 -31.71 0.03
N GLU A 529 -8.95 -32.48 1.05
CA GLU A 529 -8.43 -33.84 0.89
C GLU A 529 -9.06 -34.78 1.91
N ASP A 530 -8.99 -36.09 1.64
CA ASP A 530 -9.41 -37.10 2.59
C ASP A 530 -8.42 -37.14 3.76
N ARG A 531 -8.92 -36.90 4.98
CA ARG A 531 -8.09 -36.79 6.20
C ARG A 531 -7.30 -38.06 6.50
N TRP A 532 -7.86 -39.21 6.14
CA TRP A 532 -7.28 -40.53 6.44
C TRP A 532 -7.06 -41.36 5.18
N TRP A 533 -6.61 -40.74 4.09
CA TRP A 533 -6.21 -41.47 2.88
C TRP A 533 -5.08 -42.48 3.17
N PRO A 534 -5.13 -43.73 2.67
CA PRO A 534 -6.15 -44.32 1.79
C PRO A 534 -7.28 -45.08 2.53
N TYR A 535 -7.35 -45.02 3.86
CA TYR A 535 -8.28 -45.82 4.66
C TYR A 535 -9.73 -45.34 4.59
N ILE A 536 -9.96 -44.03 4.65
CA ILE A 536 -11.28 -43.42 4.50
C ILE A 536 -11.26 -42.55 3.25
N LYS A 537 -11.97 -42.99 2.23
CA LYS A 537 -12.06 -42.33 0.92
C LYS A 537 -13.47 -41.83 0.69
N THR A 538 -13.61 -40.80 -0.14
CA THR A 538 -14.93 -40.41 -0.64
C THR A 538 -15.49 -41.53 -1.52
N VAL A 539 -16.57 -42.14 -1.07
CA VAL A 539 -17.35 -43.09 -1.85
C VAL A 539 -18.77 -42.55 -1.89
N ILE A 540 -19.25 -42.24 -3.09
CA ILE A 540 -20.64 -41.84 -3.30
C ILE A 540 -21.51 -43.06 -2.94
N PRO A 541 -22.45 -42.97 -1.99
CA PRO A 541 -23.37 -44.06 -1.69
C PRO A 541 -24.15 -44.51 -2.94
N LYS A 542 -24.37 -45.83 -3.10
CA LYS A 542 -25.01 -46.41 -4.29
C LYS A 542 -26.32 -45.74 -4.72
N PRO A 543 -27.26 -45.38 -3.83
CA PRO A 543 -28.52 -44.76 -4.26
C PRO A 543 -28.34 -43.47 -5.06
N ILE A 544 -27.28 -42.71 -4.77
CA ILE A 544 -26.98 -41.41 -5.39
C ILE A 544 -25.79 -41.48 -6.37
N GLN A 545 -25.29 -42.69 -6.69
CA GLN A 545 -24.37 -42.87 -7.81
C GLN A 545 -25.14 -42.70 -9.12
N TYR A 546 -24.50 -42.16 -10.17
CA TYR A 546 -25.13 -42.12 -11.50
C TYR A 546 -24.99 -43.47 -12.21
N PRO A 547 -26.06 -43.99 -12.85
CA PRO A 547 -27.43 -43.45 -12.86
C PRO A 547 -28.11 -43.59 -11.49
N VAL A 548 -28.79 -42.53 -11.06
CA VAL A 548 -29.40 -42.44 -9.73
C VAL A 548 -30.55 -43.45 -9.59
N ALA A 549 -30.70 -43.99 -8.38
CA ALA A 549 -31.81 -44.88 -8.06
C ALA A 549 -33.12 -44.12 -7.87
N GLU A 550 -34.25 -44.82 -7.95
CA GLU A 550 -35.57 -44.23 -7.62
C GLU A 550 -35.63 -43.72 -6.18
N SER A 551 -34.97 -44.41 -5.24
CA SER A 551 -34.87 -44.01 -3.83
C SER A 551 -33.77 -42.97 -3.54
N ALA A 552 -33.11 -42.42 -4.56
CA ALA A 552 -31.99 -41.49 -4.38
C ALA A 552 -32.38 -40.24 -3.56
N PHE A 553 -33.56 -39.69 -3.83
CA PHE A 553 -34.04 -38.49 -3.15
C PHE A 553 -34.40 -38.77 -1.68
N GLU A 554 -35.14 -39.86 -1.41
CA GLU A 554 -35.48 -40.29 -0.04
C GLU A 554 -34.23 -40.61 0.80
N PHE A 555 -33.24 -41.25 0.18
CA PHE A 555 -31.93 -41.47 0.79
C PHE A 555 -31.26 -40.15 1.17
N GLN A 556 -31.25 -39.19 0.25
CA GLN A 556 -30.61 -37.90 0.46
C GLN A 556 -31.35 -37.07 1.53
N GLU A 557 -32.68 -37.06 1.54
CA GLU A 557 -33.50 -36.41 2.57
C GLU A 557 -33.20 -36.99 3.95
N SER A 558 -33.21 -38.32 4.07
CA SER A 558 -32.86 -39.02 5.31
C SER A 558 -31.42 -38.72 5.75
N LEU A 559 -30.47 -38.63 4.82
CA LEU A 559 -29.08 -38.29 5.13
C LEU A 559 -28.93 -36.85 5.64
N VAL A 560 -29.67 -35.90 5.05
CA VAL A 560 -29.70 -34.51 5.50
C VAL A 560 -30.28 -34.43 6.92
N GLU A 561 -31.41 -35.09 7.18
CA GLU A 561 -32.03 -35.11 8.51
C GLU A 561 -31.11 -35.78 9.55
N ALA A 562 -30.41 -36.86 9.19
CA ALA A 562 -29.44 -37.52 10.06
C ALA A 562 -28.27 -36.59 10.47
N LEU A 563 -27.78 -35.76 9.55
CA LEU A 563 -26.65 -34.86 9.79
C LEU A 563 -27.04 -33.54 10.46
N TYR A 564 -28.23 -33.02 10.14
CA TYR A 564 -28.62 -31.64 10.43
C TYR A 564 -29.91 -31.50 11.25
N GLY A 565 -30.66 -32.59 11.51
CA GLY A 565 -31.87 -32.55 12.33
C GLY A 565 -31.65 -31.85 13.67
N LEU A 566 -32.63 -31.10 14.17
CA LEU A 566 -32.44 -30.32 15.39
C LEU A 566 -32.50 -31.21 16.64
N SER A 567 -33.33 -32.24 16.62
CA SER A 567 -33.46 -33.24 17.69
C SER A 567 -32.52 -34.42 17.49
N ILE A 568 -32.00 -34.95 18.60
CA ILE A 568 -31.25 -36.21 18.60
C ILE A 568 -32.12 -37.36 18.10
N TRP A 569 -33.41 -37.38 18.47
CA TRP A 569 -34.32 -38.44 18.07
C TRP A 569 -34.59 -38.44 16.56
N ASP A 570 -34.74 -37.25 15.97
CA ASP A 570 -34.96 -37.11 14.53
C ASP A 570 -33.71 -37.55 13.75
N ARG A 571 -32.52 -37.15 14.23
CA ARG A 571 -31.25 -37.63 13.65
C ARG A 571 -31.10 -39.15 13.70
N LEU A 572 -31.46 -39.77 14.83
CA LEU A 572 -31.37 -41.23 15.00
C LEU A 572 -32.38 -41.95 14.11
N LYS A 573 -33.63 -41.48 14.02
CA LYS A 573 -34.66 -42.03 13.12
C LYS A 573 -34.22 -41.92 11.66
N ALA A 574 -33.75 -40.75 11.25
CA ALA A 574 -33.25 -40.52 9.90
C ALA A 574 -32.03 -41.39 9.58
N LEU A 575 -31.12 -41.59 10.54
CA LEU A 575 -29.99 -42.51 10.37
C LEU A 575 -30.46 -43.96 10.14
N VAL A 576 -31.52 -44.40 10.82
CA VAL A 576 -32.15 -45.70 10.57
C VAL A 576 -32.72 -45.77 9.14
N SER A 577 -33.40 -44.71 8.67
CA SER A 577 -33.89 -44.62 7.29
C SER A 577 -32.77 -44.69 6.25
N VAL A 578 -31.64 -43.97 6.47
CA VAL A 578 -30.44 -44.06 5.63
C VAL A 578 -29.92 -45.49 5.54
N LEU A 579 -29.79 -46.18 6.68
CA LEU A 579 -29.31 -47.56 6.73
C LEU A 579 -30.26 -48.52 6.02
N LYS A 580 -31.58 -48.31 6.13
CA LYS A 580 -32.62 -49.12 5.46
C LYS A 580 -32.53 -49.01 3.94
N VAL A 581 -32.40 -47.81 3.38
CA VAL A 581 -32.28 -47.62 1.94
C VAL A 581 -30.98 -48.24 1.40
N LEU A 582 -29.88 -48.18 2.17
CA LEU A 582 -28.62 -48.83 1.79
C LEU A 582 -28.70 -50.36 1.78
N THR A 583 -29.47 -50.98 2.70
CA THR A 583 -29.62 -52.44 2.78
C THR A 583 -30.60 -52.98 1.74
N GLU A 584 -31.71 -52.29 1.46
CA GLU A 584 -32.72 -52.72 0.48
C GLU A 584 -32.15 -52.79 -0.95
N GLN A 585 -31.27 -51.85 -1.33
CA GLN A 585 -30.56 -51.90 -2.62
C GLN A 585 -29.53 -53.04 -2.73
N HIS A 586 -28.94 -53.46 -1.61
CA HIS A 586 -28.06 -54.62 -1.61
C HIS A 586 -28.82 -55.93 -1.89
N SER A 587 -30.11 -55.99 -1.54
CA SER A 587 -30.97 -57.16 -1.76
C SER A 587 -31.43 -57.32 -3.23
N THR A 588 -31.78 -56.22 -3.91
CA THR A 588 -32.28 -56.22 -5.31
C THR A 588 -31.19 -56.53 -6.35
N ASN A 589 -29.91 -56.26 -6.05
CA ASN A 589 -28.80 -56.68 -6.90
C ASN A 589 -28.40 -58.15 -6.70
N SER A 590 -28.63 -58.74 -5.52
CA SER A 590 -28.39 -60.18 -5.29
C SER A 590 -29.39 -61.07 -6.02
N SER A 591 -30.58 -60.57 -6.37
CA SER A 591 -31.61 -61.32 -7.09
C SER A 591 -31.50 -61.23 -8.62
N LYS A 592 -30.72 -60.28 -9.17
CA LYS A 592 -30.47 -60.13 -10.62
C LYS A 592 -29.22 -60.88 -11.13
N LEU A 593 -28.47 -61.54 -10.23
CA LEU A 593 -27.25 -62.31 -10.52
C LEU A 593 -27.45 -63.84 -10.37
N LYS A 594 -28.69 -64.32 -10.38
CA LYS A 594 -29.03 -65.76 -10.46
C LYS A 594 -29.70 -66.09 -11.78
#